data_AF-A0A1F9UEN6-F1
#
_entry.id   AF-A0A1F9UEN6-F1
#
_cell.length_a   1.000
_cell.length_b   1.000
_cell.length_c   1.000
_cell.angle_alpha   90.00
_cell.angle_beta   90.00
_cell.angle_gamma   90.00
#
_symmetry.space_group_name_H-M   'P 1'
#
loop_
_entity.id
_entity.type
_entity.pdbx_description
1 polymer ?
#
loop_
_entity_poly.entity_id
_entity_poly.type
_entity_poly.pdbx_seq_one_letter_code
_entity_poly.pdbx_strand_id
1 'polypeptide(L)'
;MTSWGIPADVDRRGPPAGWWPVAILFLFVVYLLAGLRPPRLSSSFDLNEFGRLPALNGGRIKPLDTIARASLLMLSGKQSVRAGERSLRAIEWLADVLFDPQRAAELPVFEIDDPDILGLLGIQQTDKRRYAFFDLIQKLDEIERQATLAERVKPERRSRFQTAVTRLQQRLTLYRKLQNTLQLSGAEDTLQRLHDFEARVAPALRSHLEGSQREGRFPSRLFHEIEPYRFLDEAAEFYPLPLSKTGEERDWVSLGRGVVARIHADRYHPGVPAYAAMGDAWRAGNAPDFNRATADYQKWLAAFSPAGRSRARYEFSFNHAAPFYRSLVIYLAVFLIILGSWMVQSKALNQAAFYGLGLAFAAHTFGLASRMALQGRPPVTNLYSSAIFVGWAAVLLGWVLERLFRKGIGSLAASWIGFTTLIIAHHLASSGDTLEMMRAVLDSNFWLATHVVTITIGYGSTFLSGFLAAVYLLRRLFDKGWTPALAGAIERMVYGVVCFSTLFSFVGTILGGIWADQSWGRFWGWDPKENGALLIVLWNVFILHARWGGYARGENLMRLAVIGNIVTALSWFGVNMLGIGLHAYGFMDKAFVWLLIFIASQLLIISLGFLRPRLPATGELGRPL
;
A
#
# COMPACT_ATOMS: atom_id res chain seq x y z
N MET A 1 -13.22 48.33 14.28
CA MET A 1 -12.72 48.39 15.66
C MET A 1 -13.14 47.14 16.40
N THR A 2 -12.26 46.14 16.46
CA THR A 2 -12.24 45.04 17.44
C THR A 2 -10.80 44.56 17.45
N SER A 3 -10.13 44.70 18.59
CA SER A 3 -8.70 44.53 18.78
C SER A 3 -8.31 43.04 18.77
N TRP A 4 -7.53 42.63 17.77
CA TRP A 4 -6.83 41.34 17.74
C TRP A 4 -5.49 41.41 18.48
N GLY A 5 -5.49 41.94 19.69
CA GLY A 5 -4.32 41.98 20.57
C GLY A 5 -4.33 40.77 21.50
N ILE A 6 -3.27 39.96 21.48
CA ILE A 6 -2.98 39.04 22.59
C ILE A 6 -2.15 39.83 23.60
N PRO A 7 -2.63 40.14 24.81
CA PRO A 7 -1.80 40.74 25.83
C PRO A 7 -0.79 39.71 26.34
N ALA A 8 0.45 40.13 26.54
CA ALA A 8 1.38 39.44 27.42
C ALA A 8 0.79 39.50 28.83
N ASP A 9 0.68 38.35 29.48
CA ASP A 9 -0.03 38.13 30.76
C ASP A 9 -1.54 38.39 30.76
N VAL A 10 -2.32 37.34 30.49
CA VAL A 10 -3.73 37.27 30.89
C VAL A 10 -3.94 35.96 31.63
N ASP A 11 -4.47 36.08 32.85
CA ASP A 11 -4.91 35.01 33.72
C ASP A 11 -5.68 33.93 32.93
N ARG A 12 -5.27 32.67 33.13
CA ARG A 12 -5.59 31.50 32.32
C ARG A 12 -7.02 30.97 32.54
N ARG A 13 -8.00 31.86 32.68
CA ARG A 13 -9.42 31.53 32.92
C ARG A 13 -10.20 31.57 31.60
N GLY A 14 -9.88 30.67 30.69
CA GLY A 14 -10.88 30.24 29.70
C GLY A 14 -12.03 29.53 30.42
N PRO A 15 -13.24 29.47 29.84
CA PRO A 15 -14.36 28.73 30.43
C PRO A 15 -13.92 27.30 30.79
N PRO A 16 -14.47 26.69 31.88
CA PRO A 16 -14.08 25.35 32.32
C PRO A 16 -14.13 24.42 31.12
N ALA A 17 -13.15 23.51 31.03
CA ALA A 17 -13.03 22.57 29.92
C ALA A 17 -14.37 21.85 29.73
N GLY A 18 -15.17 22.31 28.77
CA GLY A 18 -16.45 21.69 28.45
C GLY A 18 -16.20 20.24 28.06
N TRP A 19 -17.22 19.40 28.17
CA TRP A 19 -17.15 17.96 27.83
C TRP A 19 -16.81 17.69 26.35
N TRP A 20 -16.77 18.73 25.50
CA TRP A 20 -16.52 18.66 24.07
C TRP A 20 -15.20 17.97 23.63
N PRO A 21 -14.02 18.17 24.26
CA PRO A 21 -12.80 17.45 23.88
C PRO A 21 -12.91 15.94 24.13
N VAL A 22 -13.59 15.57 25.22
CA VAL A 22 -13.86 14.16 25.54
C VAL A 22 -14.84 13.57 24.54
N ALA A 23 -15.89 14.31 24.16
CA ALA A 23 -16.84 13.88 23.13
C ALA A 23 -16.17 13.70 21.75
N ILE A 24 -15.33 14.63 21.31
CA ILE A 24 -14.57 14.51 20.04
C ILE A 24 -13.66 13.27 20.08
N LEU A 25 -12.93 13.08 21.19
CA LEU A 25 -12.06 11.91 21.34
C LEU A 25 -12.86 10.61 21.35
N PHE A 26 -14.02 10.59 22.03
CA PHE A 26 -14.93 9.45 22.04
C PHE A 26 -15.43 9.12 20.64
N LEU A 27 -15.80 10.11 19.83
CA LEU A 27 -16.19 9.91 18.43
C LEU A 27 -15.06 9.28 17.60
N PHE A 28 -13.81 9.72 17.78
CA PHE A 28 -12.67 9.10 17.10
C PHE A 28 -12.43 7.66 17.55
N VAL A 29 -12.59 7.35 18.85
CA VAL A 29 -12.50 5.97 19.36
C VAL A 29 -13.60 5.10 18.78
N VAL A 30 -14.85 5.57 18.77
CA VAL A 30 -15.98 4.86 18.16
C VAL A 30 -15.73 4.62 16.67
N TYR A 31 -15.23 5.63 15.95
CA TYR A 31 -14.86 5.50 14.53
C TYR A 31 -13.80 4.42 14.28
N LEU A 32 -12.76 4.35 15.13
CA LEU A 32 -11.75 3.29 15.07
C LEU A 32 -12.33 1.92 15.41
N LEU A 33 -13.15 1.79 16.45
CA LEU A 33 -13.76 0.52 16.83
C LEU A 33 -14.76 0.01 15.79
N ALA A 34 -15.47 0.90 15.10
CA ALA A 34 -16.55 0.57 14.17
C ALA A 34 -16.14 -0.34 13.00
N GLY A 35 -14.86 -0.45 12.67
CA GLY A 35 -14.39 -1.29 11.55
C GLY A 35 -13.47 -2.42 11.96
N LEU A 36 -13.35 -2.67 13.27
CA LEU A 36 -12.92 -3.99 13.71
C LEU A 36 -13.96 -5.06 13.35
N ARG A 37 -15.22 -4.67 13.08
CA ARG A 37 -16.28 -5.57 12.64
C ARG A 37 -16.38 -5.56 11.10
N PRO A 38 -16.29 -6.73 10.43
CA PRO A 38 -16.55 -6.80 9.00
C PRO A 38 -18.03 -6.46 8.74
N PRO A 39 -18.34 -5.81 7.61
CA PRO A 39 -19.72 -5.45 7.29
C PRO A 39 -20.56 -6.72 7.06
N ARG A 40 -21.82 -6.66 7.49
CA ARG A 40 -22.82 -7.69 7.13
C ARG A 40 -23.10 -7.58 5.64
N LEU A 41 -22.94 -8.69 4.94
CA LEU A 41 -23.31 -8.83 3.54
C LEU A 41 -24.83 -8.86 3.40
N SER A 42 -25.34 -8.29 2.32
CA SER A 42 -26.74 -8.47 1.89
C SER A 42 -26.99 -9.83 1.22
N SER A 43 -25.94 -10.61 0.99
CA SER A 43 -26.01 -11.95 0.40
C SER A 43 -26.37 -13.00 1.44
N SER A 44 -27.14 -14.02 1.04
CA SER A 44 -27.38 -15.23 1.83
C SER A 44 -26.14 -16.12 1.97
N PHE A 45 -25.14 -15.92 1.09
CA PHE A 45 -23.86 -16.60 1.14
C PHE A 45 -22.93 -15.93 2.18
N ASP A 46 -22.28 -16.75 3.01
CA ASP A 46 -21.29 -16.30 3.99
C ASP A 46 -19.93 -16.05 3.33
N LEU A 47 -19.85 -14.97 2.55
CA LEU A 47 -18.62 -14.60 1.86
C LEU A 47 -17.54 -14.07 2.83
N ASN A 48 -17.88 -13.80 4.09
CA ASN A 48 -16.89 -13.42 5.10
C ASN A 48 -16.10 -14.65 5.55
N GLU A 49 -16.74 -15.81 5.77
CA GLU A 49 -16.01 -17.05 6.04
C GLU A 49 -15.27 -17.59 4.81
N PHE A 50 -15.87 -17.48 3.61
CA PHE A 50 -15.19 -17.81 2.36
C PHE A 50 -13.96 -16.92 2.14
N GLY A 51 -14.11 -15.60 2.32
CA GLY A 51 -13.01 -14.65 2.20
C GLY A 51 -11.88 -14.85 3.20
N ARG A 52 -12.12 -15.53 4.33
CA ARG A 52 -11.11 -15.88 5.33
C ARG A 52 -10.30 -17.13 5.00
N LEU A 53 -10.68 -17.88 3.96
CA LEU A 53 -9.93 -19.08 3.58
C LEU A 53 -8.49 -18.69 3.22
N PRO A 54 -7.48 -19.35 3.82
CA PRO A 54 -6.08 -19.10 3.50
C PRO A 54 -5.72 -19.68 2.14
N ALA A 55 -4.89 -18.96 1.40
CA ALA A 55 -4.24 -19.44 0.18
C ALA A 55 -2.83 -18.84 0.06
N LEU A 56 -1.91 -19.58 -0.54
CA LEU A 56 -0.60 -19.06 -0.93
C LEU A 56 -0.73 -18.30 -2.25
N ASN A 57 -0.33 -17.03 -2.26
CA ASN A 57 -0.23 -16.22 -3.48
C ASN A 57 0.93 -15.25 -3.35
N GLY A 58 1.76 -15.11 -4.38
CA GLY A 58 2.94 -14.23 -4.36
C GLY A 58 3.92 -14.54 -3.22
N GLY A 59 4.13 -15.83 -2.90
CA GLY A 59 5.07 -16.27 -1.88
C GLY A 59 4.65 -15.97 -0.44
N ARG A 60 3.35 -15.83 -0.15
CA ARG A 60 2.86 -15.63 1.22
C ARG A 60 1.44 -16.18 1.38
N ILE A 61 1.15 -16.75 2.55
CA ILE A 61 -0.21 -17.16 2.93
C ILE A 61 -1.03 -15.90 3.26
N LYS A 62 -2.14 -15.71 2.54
CA LYS A 62 -3.06 -14.58 2.70
C LYS A 62 -4.52 -15.05 2.54
N PRO A 63 -5.52 -14.31 3.05
CA PRO A 63 -6.93 -14.67 2.86
C PRO A 63 -7.38 -14.46 1.41
N LEU A 64 -8.33 -15.26 0.93
CA LEU A 64 -8.94 -15.09 -0.40
C LEU A 64 -9.47 -13.67 -0.63
N ASP A 65 -9.94 -12.99 0.42
CA ASP A 65 -10.39 -11.61 0.33
C ASP A 65 -9.25 -10.61 0.00
N THR A 66 -8.01 -10.85 0.45
CA THR A 66 -6.86 -10.05 -0.02
C THR A 66 -6.65 -10.25 -1.52
N ILE A 67 -6.66 -11.50 -1.98
CA ILE A 67 -6.49 -11.83 -3.41
C ILE A 67 -7.59 -11.16 -4.23
N ALA A 68 -8.85 -11.29 -3.79
CA ALA A 68 -10.00 -10.67 -4.44
C ALA A 68 -9.83 -9.15 -4.61
N ARG A 69 -9.51 -8.45 -3.51
CA ARG A 69 -9.33 -6.99 -3.52
C ARG A 69 -8.16 -6.55 -4.40
N ALA A 70 -7.03 -7.26 -4.34
CA ALA A 70 -5.86 -6.95 -5.15
C ALA A 70 -6.14 -7.18 -6.64
N SER A 71 -6.70 -8.34 -6.99
CA SER A 71 -7.05 -8.68 -8.38
C SER A 71 -8.05 -7.71 -8.98
N LEU A 72 -9.14 -7.39 -8.27
CA LEU A 72 -10.14 -6.46 -8.79
C LEU A 72 -9.57 -5.03 -8.94
N LEU A 73 -8.69 -4.61 -8.03
CA LEU A 73 -8.00 -3.32 -8.12
C LEU A 73 -7.09 -3.26 -9.36
N MET A 74 -6.32 -4.33 -9.61
CA MET A 74 -5.44 -4.42 -10.78
C MET A 74 -6.22 -4.39 -12.11
N LEU A 75 -7.40 -5.02 -12.15
CA LEU A 75 -8.25 -5.07 -13.35
C LEU A 75 -9.03 -3.77 -13.58
N SER A 76 -9.67 -3.24 -12.53
CA SER A 76 -10.73 -2.23 -12.65
C SER A 76 -10.41 -0.85 -12.06
N GLY A 77 -9.27 -0.74 -11.37
CA GLY A 77 -8.91 0.43 -10.56
C GLY A 77 -9.76 0.61 -9.30
N LYS A 78 -10.62 -0.37 -8.97
CA LYS A 78 -11.54 -0.35 -7.82
C LYS A 78 -11.56 -1.71 -7.10
N GLN A 79 -12.02 -1.72 -5.85
CA GLN A 79 -12.23 -2.95 -5.06
C GLN A 79 -13.72 -3.39 -5.04
N SER A 80 -14.52 -2.86 -5.96
CA SER A 80 -15.93 -3.23 -6.17
C SER A 80 -16.30 -3.03 -7.64
N VAL A 81 -17.27 -3.81 -8.11
CA VAL A 81 -17.79 -3.76 -9.48
C VAL A 81 -19.30 -3.55 -9.45
N ARG A 82 -19.82 -2.77 -10.40
CA ARG A 82 -21.25 -2.53 -10.53
C ARG A 82 -21.86 -3.60 -11.46
N ALA A 83 -22.84 -4.33 -10.95
CA ALA A 83 -23.63 -5.32 -11.68
C ALA A 83 -25.08 -4.82 -11.73
N GLY A 84 -25.43 -4.12 -12.80
CA GLY A 84 -26.72 -3.42 -12.92
C GLY A 84 -26.91 -2.36 -11.83
N GLU A 85 -27.94 -2.53 -11.00
CA GLU A 85 -28.24 -1.65 -9.86
C GLU A 85 -27.45 -2.01 -8.59
N ARG A 86 -26.86 -3.20 -8.52
CA ARG A 86 -26.12 -3.68 -7.35
C ARG A 86 -24.62 -3.41 -7.51
N SER A 87 -23.94 -3.20 -6.37
CA SER A 87 -22.47 -3.15 -6.30
C SER A 87 -21.98 -4.43 -5.64
N LEU A 88 -21.25 -5.25 -6.39
CA LEU A 88 -20.60 -6.45 -5.89
C LEU A 88 -19.29 -6.08 -5.20
N ARG A 89 -19.02 -6.71 -4.06
CA ARG A 89 -17.72 -6.59 -3.39
C ARG A 89 -16.70 -7.47 -4.10
N ALA A 90 -15.41 -7.19 -3.92
CA ALA A 90 -14.33 -7.98 -4.51
C ALA A 90 -14.46 -9.49 -4.26
N ILE A 91 -14.79 -9.93 -3.05
CA ILE A 91 -14.91 -11.37 -2.75
C ILE A 91 -16.10 -12.04 -3.45
N GLU A 92 -17.18 -11.31 -3.69
CA GLU A 92 -18.36 -11.79 -4.42
C GLU A 92 -18.03 -11.91 -5.91
N TRP A 93 -17.38 -10.89 -6.47
CA TRP A 93 -16.83 -10.93 -7.82
C TRP A 93 -15.83 -12.08 -8.00
N LEU A 94 -14.93 -12.31 -7.03
CA LEU A 94 -13.97 -13.41 -7.11
C LEU A 94 -14.70 -14.76 -7.10
N ALA A 95 -15.75 -14.92 -6.29
CA ALA A 95 -16.56 -16.14 -6.31
C ALA A 95 -17.22 -16.36 -7.69
N ASP A 96 -17.72 -15.30 -8.34
CA ASP A 96 -18.18 -15.39 -9.74
C ASP A 96 -17.05 -15.86 -10.67
N VAL A 97 -15.89 -15.21 -10.64
CA VAL A 97 -14.77 -15.58 -11.52
C VAL A 97 -14.33 -17.04 -11.31
N LEU A 98 -14.30 -17.51 -10.06
CA LEU A 98 -13.87 -18.86 -9.71
C LEU A 98 -14.91 -19.93 -10.04
N PHE A 99 -16.19 -19.65 -9.80
CA PHE A 99 -17.25 -20.66 -9.78
C PHE A 99 -18.29 -20.52 -10.88
N ASP A 100 -18.52 -19.31 -11.38
CA ASP A 100 -19.45 -18.99 -12.48
C ASP A 100 -18.79 -18.01 -13.49
N PRO A 101 -17.80 -18.48 -14.27
CA PRO A 101 -17.01 -17.63 -15.16
C PRO A 101 -17.85 -16.97 -16.27
N GLN A 102 -19.00 -17.56 -16.62
CA GLN A 102 -19.93 -17.02 -17.61
C GLN A 102 -20.60 -15.75 -17.07
N ARG A 103 -21.18 -15.82 -15.86
CA ARG A 103 -21.73 -14.63 -15.18
C ARG A 103 -20.66 -13.57 -14.95
N ALA A 104 -19.46 -13.99 -14.55
CA ALA A 104 -18.35 -13.06 -14.34
C ALA A 104 -17.93 -12.32 -15.62
N ALA A 105 -18.02 -12.99 -16.78
CA ALA A 105 -17.57 -12.43 -18.05
C ALA A 105 -18.37 -11.21 -18.52
N GLU A 106 -19.62 -11.06 -18.05
CA GLU A 106 -20.50 -9.92 -18.34
C GLU A 106 -20.19 -8.69 -17.48
N LEU A 107 -19.43 -8.85 -16.39
CA LEU A 107 -19.14 -7.77 -15.46
C LEU A 107 -18.09 -6.80 -16.03
N PRO A 108 -18.34 -5.47 -16.03
CA PRO A 108 -17.43 -4.49 -16.59
C PRO A 108 -16.24 -4.23 -15.64
N VAL A 109 -15.23 -5.10 -15.71
CA VAL A 109 -14.06 -5.08 -14.81
C VAL A 109 -12.78 -4.59 -15.46
N PHE A 110 -12.65 -4.62 -16.78
CA PHE A 110 -11.41 -4.22 -17.46
C PHE A 110 -11.38 -2.72 -17.69
N GLU A 111 -10.51 -2.00 -16.98
CA GLU A 111 -10.29 -0.58 -17.24
C GLU A 111 -9.47 -0.36 -18.52
N ILE A 112 -10.07 0.25 -19.54
CA ILE A 112 -9.45 0.56 -20.82
C ILE A 112 -9.71 2.04 -21.13
N ASP A 113 -8.65 2.84 -21.09
CA ASP A 113 -8.67 4.29 -21.29
C ASP A 113 -7.90 4.74 -22.55
N ASP A 114 -7.08 3.87 -23.13
CA ASP A 114 -6.28 4.18 -24.32
C ASP A 114 -7.12 4.07 -25.62
N PRO A 115 -7.24 5.15 -26.41
CA PRO A 115 -8.05 5.15 -27.63
C PRO A 115 -7.55 4.17 -28.70
N ASP A 116 -6.24 3.92 -28.78
CA ASP A 116 -5.66 3.02 -29.77
C ASP A 116 -6.02 1.56 -29.44
N ILE A 117 -6.12 1.23 -28.14
CA ILE A 117 -6.64 -0.06 -27.67
C ILE A 117 -8.12 -0.21 -27.97
N LEU A 118 -8.93 0.83 -27.76
CA LEU A 118 -10.36 0.79 -28.12
C LEU A 118 -10.54 0.58 -29.63
N GLY A 119 -9.72 1.24 -30.45
CA GLY A 119 -9.67 1.04 -31.89
C GLY A 119 -9.30 -0.40 -32.28
N LEU A 120 -8.30 -0.99 -31.62
CA LEU A 120 -7.91 -2.40 -31.80
C LEU A 120 -9.07 -3.36 -31.51
N LEU A 121 -9.86 -3.04 -30.47
CA LEU A 121 -11.01 -3.83 -30.05
C LEU A 121 -12.25 -3.62 -30.94
N GLY A 122 -12.24 -2.62 -31.82
CA GLY A 122 -13.42 -2.21 -32.59
C GLY A 122 -14.51 -1.58 -31.73
N ILE A 123 -14.15 -1.08 -30.54
CA ILE A 123 -15.07 -0.47 -29.59
C ILE A 123 -15.09 1.04 -29.81
N GLN A 124 -16.28 1.61 -30.00
CA GLN A 124 -16.43 3.06 -30.09
C GLN A 124 -16.09 3.71 -28.76
N GLN A 125 -15.33 4.81 -28.81
CA GLN A 125 -14.98 5.57 -27.62
C GLN A 125 -16.25 6.18 -27.01
N THR A 126 -16.50 5.86 -25.74
CA THR A 126 -17.60 6.40 -24.95
C THR A 126 -17.07 6.95 -23.62
N ASP A 127 -17.93 7.54 -22.78
CA ASP A 127 -17.57 7.91 -21.41
C ASP A 127 -17.31 6.69 -20.50
N LYS A 128 -17.62 5.48 -20.96
CA LYS A 128 -17.36 4.24 -20.23
C LYS A 128 -15.86 3.93 -20.29
N ARG A 129 -15.26 3.74 -19.10
CA ARG A 129 -13.86 3.33 -18.95
C ARG A 129 -13.67 1.85 -18.63
N ARG A 130 -14.75 1.10 -18.40
CA ARG A 130 -14.69 -0.31 -18.00
C ARG A 130 -15.51 -1.17 -18.94
N TYR A 131 -14.91 -2.28 -19.36
CA TYR A 131 -15.46 -3.21 -20.34
C TYR A 131 -15.52 -4.61 -19.75
N ALA A 132 -16.48 -5.40 -20.24
CA ALA A 132 -16.68 -6.77 -19.81
C ALA A 132 -15.63 -7.68 -20.44
N PHE A 133 -15.34 -8.84 -19.82
CA PHE A 133 -14.46 -9.82 -20.47
C PHE A 133 -15.07 -10.26 -21.81
N PHE A 134 -16.39 -10.43 -21.83
CA PHE A 134 -17.18 -10.81 -23.00
C PHE A 134 -16.87 -9.93 -24.23
N ASP A 135 -16.73 -8.61 -24.03
CA ASP A 135 -16.43 -7.66 -25.10
C ASP A 135 -15.02 -7.86 -25.70
N LEU A 136 -14.12 -8.51 -24.97
CA LEU A 136 -12.71 -8.67 -25.33
C LEU A 136 -12.40 -10.03 -25.96
N ILE A 137 -13.27 -11.04 -25.78
CA ILE A 137 -13.03 -12.43 -26.18
C ILE A 137 -12.64 -12.54 -27.66
N GLN A 138 -13.31 -11.81 -28.54
CA GLN A 138 -13.12 -11.90 -29.99
C GLN A 138 -11.76 -11.33 -30.48
N LYS A 139 -11.04 -10.63 -29.61
CA LYS A 139 -9.78 -9.94 -29.94
C LYS A 139 -8.60 -10.40 -29.08
N LEU A 140 -8.76 -11.47 -28.31
CA LEU A 140 -7.70 -11.98 -27.42
C LEU A 140 -6.41 -12.32 -28.19
N ASP A 141 -6.51 -13.02 -29.31
CA ASP A 141 -5.35 -13.41 -30.12
C ASP A 141 -4.60 -12.18 -30.66
N GLU A 142 -5.34 -11.14 -31.03
CA GLU A 142 -4.75 -9.90 -31.51
C GLU A 142 -4.05 -9.13 -30.39
N ILE A 143 -4.67 -9.03 -29.22
CA ILE A 143 -4.07 -8.41 -28.03
C ILE A 143 -2.77 -9.14 -27.65
N GLU A 144 -2.79 -10.47 -27.66
CA GLU A 144 -1.64 -11.31 -27.37
C GLU A 144 -0.52 -11.09 -28.40
N ARG A 145 -0.85 -11.10 -29.70
CA ARG A 145 0.10 -10.80 -30.77
C ARG A 145 0.79 -9.44 -30.57
N GLN A 146 0.02 -8.39 -30.31
CA GLN A 146 0.56 -7.04 -30.08
C GLN A 146 1.40 -6.95 -28.80
N ALA A 147 0.99 -7.63 -27.73
CA ALA A 147 1.76 -7.70 -26.50
C ALA A 147 3.11 -8.42 -26.71
N THR A 148 3.14 -9.54 -27.41
CA THR A 148 4.39 -10.25 -27.75
C THR A 148 5.33 -9.39 -28.60
N LEU A 149 4.80 -8.57 -29.52
CA LEU A 149 5.61 -7.61 -30.26
C LEU A 149 6.16 -6.50 -29.35
N ALA A 150 5.35 -5.99 -28.42
CA ALA A 150 5.74 -4.97 -27.45
C ALA A 150 6.81 -5.48 -26.47
N GLU A 151 6.78 -6.77 -26.10
CA GLU A 151 7.75 -7.38 -25.19
C GLU A 151 9.17 -7.41 -25.74
N ARG A 152 9.33 -7.46 -27.07
CA ARG A 152 10.64 -7.36 -27.75
C ARG A 152 11.28 -5.98 -27.62
N VAL A 153 10.50 -4.96 -27.26
CA VAL A 153 10.97 -3.60 -27.02
C VAL A 153 11.22 -3.42 -25.52
N LYS A 154 12.38 -2.85 -25.17
CA LYS A 154 12.71 -2.52 -23.78
C LYS A 154 11.65 -1.58 -23.19
N PRO A 155 11.24 -1.75 -21.91
CA PRO A 155 10.16 -0.98 -21.31
C PRO A 155 10.28 0.54 -21.49
N GLU A 156 11.50 1.09 -21.40
CA GLU A 156 11.78 2.53 -21.46
C GLU A 156 11.61 3.11 -22.88
N ARG A 157 11.55 2.25 -23.90
CA ARG A 157 11.40 2.61 -25.31
C ARG A 157 10.04 2.23 -25.89
N ARG A 158 9.15 1.64 -25.08
CA ARG A 158 7.82 1.26 -25.54
C ARG A 158 6.99 2.50 -25.83
N SER A 159 6.24 2.47 -26.93
CA SER A 159 5.22 3.48 -27.20
C SER A 159 4.09 3.43 -26.17
N ARG A 160 3.24 4.46 -26.14
CA ARG A 160 2.04 4.49 -25.29
C ARG A 160 1.16 3.26 -25.53
N PHE A 161 0.87 2.96 -26.80
CA PHE A 161 0.10 1.78 -27.21
C PHE A 161 0.76 0.47 -26.77
N GLN A 162 2.07 0.30 -27.00
CA GLN A 162 2.81 -0.90 -26.60
C GLN A 162 2.76 -1.13 -25.08
N THR A 163 2.85 -0.05 -24.30
CA THR A 163 2.71 -0.11 -22.84
C THR A 163 1.28 -0.46 -22.42
N ALA A 164 0.28 0.13 -23.08
CA ALA A 164 -1.13 -0.12 -22.81
C ALA A 164 -1.54 -1.56 -23.14
N VAL A 165 -1.14 -2.09 -24.31
CA VAL A 165 -1.47 -3.45 -24.74
C VAL A 165 -0.79 -4.51 -23.87
N THR A 166 0.47 -4.29 -23.46
CA THR A 166 1.16 -5.17 -22.51
C THR A 166 0.43 -5.20 -21.16
N ARG A 167 -0.01 -4.04 -20.65
CA ARG A 167 -0.78 -3.97 -19.39
C ARG A 167 -2.13 -4.67 -19.51
N LEU A 168 -2.84 -4.51 -20.63
CA LEU A 168 -4.11 -5.19 -20.88
C LEU A 168 -3.91 -6.71 -20.93
N GLN A 169 -2.86 -7.20 -21.62
CA GLN A 169 -2.53 -8.62 -21.68
C GLN A 169 -2.22 -9.21 -20.30
N GLN A 170 -1.49 -8.49 -19.45
CA GLN A 170 -1.21 -8.93 -18.07
C GLN A 170 -2.50 -9.06 -17.25
N ARG A 171 -3.42 -8.09 -17.39
CA ARG A 171 -4.74 -8.13 -16.74
C ARG A 171 -5.59 -9.30 -17.24
N LEU A 172 -5.60 -9.55 -18.55
CA LEU A 172 -6.31 -10.69 -19.14
C LEU A 172 -5.72 -12.03 -18.66
N THR A 173 -4.40 -12.12 -18.56
CA THR A 173 -3.71 -13.30 -18.04
C THR A 173 -4.11 -13.57 -16.60
N LEU A 174 -4.08 -12.55 -15.73
CA LEU A 174 -4.55 -12.66 -14.34
C LEU A 174 -5.99 -13.16 -14.28
N TYR A 175 -6.89 -12.56 -15.07
CA TYR A 175 -8.30 -12.96 -15.09
C TYR A 175 -8.50 -14.42 -15.50
N ARG A 176 -7.82 -14.86 -16.57
CA ARG A 176 -7.85 -16.25 -17.04
C ARG A 176 -7.27 -17.24 -16.02
N LYS A 177 -6.18 -16.87 -15.34
CA LYS A 177 -5.62 -17.69 -14.26
C LYS A 177 -6.61 -17.87 -13.12
N LEU A 178 -7.27 -16.79 -12.69
CA LEU A 178 -8.32 -16.86 -11.67
C LEU A 178 -9.46 -17.81 -12.10
N GLN A 179 -9.97 -17.69 -13.33
CA GLN A 179 -11.01 -18.59 -13.85
C GLN A 179 -10.61 -20.08 -13.83
N ASN A 180 -9.31 -20.37 -13.84
CA ASN A 180 -8.75 -21.71 -13.89
C ASN A 180 -7.91 -22.05 -12.64
N THR A 181 -8.23 -21.47 -11.48
CA THR A 181 -7.47 -21.74 -10.24
C THR A 181 -8.07 -22.87 -9.40
N LEU A 182 -9.40 -22.86 -9.22
CA LEU A 182 -10.11 -23.86 -8.40
C LEU A 182 -10.80 -24.93 -9.24
N GLN A 183 -11.13 -24.62 -10.47
CA GLN A 183 -11.77 -25.54 -11.41
C GLN A 183 -11.50 -25.06 -12.82
N LEU A 184 -11.72 -25.91 -13.80
CA LEU A 184 -11.65 -25.48 -15.20
C LEU A 184 -12.79 -24.50 -15.49
N SER A 185 -12.50 -23.47 -16.27
CA SER A 185 -13.51 -22.52 -16.70
C SER A 185 -14.63 -23.24 -17.44
N GLY A 186 -15.88 -23.05 -16.98
CA GLY A 186 -17.06 -23.72 -17.55
C GLY A 186 -17.26 -25.17 -17.10
N ALA A 187 -16.51 -25.66 -16.10
CA ALA A 187 -16.79 -26.95 -15.49
C ALA A 187 -18.12 -26.93 -14.73
N GLU A 188 -18.94 -27.96 -14.95
CA GLU A 188 -20.18 -28.23 -14.25
C GLU A 188 -20.08 -29.58 -13.53
N ASP A 189 -20.86 -29.72 -12.45
CA ASP A 189 -20.89 -30.91 -11.59
C ASP A 189 -19.49 -31.36 -11.15
N THR A 190 -18.68 -30.40 -10.68
CA THR A 190 -17.26 -30.61 -10.38
C THR A 190 -17.10 -31.71 -9.31
N LEU A 191 -17.99 -31.75 -8.32
CA LEU A 191 -17.96 -32.78 -7.28
C LEU A 191 -18.22 -34.18 -7.87
N GLN A 192 -19.17 -34.31 -8.80
CA GLN A 192 -19.45 -35.59 -9.47
C GLN A 192 -18.27 -36.03 -10.33
N ARG A 193 -17.60 -35.10 -11.04
CA ARG A 193 -16.39 -35.42 -11.82
C ARG A 193 -15.25 -35.95 -10.96
N LEU A 194 -15.11 -35.46 -9.72
CA LEU A 194 -14.12 -35.98 -8.78
C LEU A 194 -14.45 -37.42 -8.34
N HIS A 195 -15.73 -37.71 -8.06
CA HIS A 195 -16.17 -39.07 -7.75
C HIS A 195 -15.93 -40.03 -8.92
N ASP A 196 -16.20 -39.58 -10.13
CA ASP A 196 -15.95 -40.31 -11.37
C ASP A 196 -14.46 -40.61 -11.60
N PHE A 197 -13.59 -39.62 -11.35
CA PHE A 197 -12.14 -39.80 -11.42
C PHE A 197 -11.65 -40.83 -10.40
N GLU A 198 -12.13 -40.77 -9.17
CA GLU A 198 -11.77 -41.72 -8.10
C GLU A 198 -12.24 -43.15 -8.40
N ALA A 199 -13.44 -43.30 -8.93
CA ALA A 199 -14.02 -44.61 -9.23
C ALA A 199 -13.38 -45.29 -10.45
N ARG A 200 -13.06 -44.51 -11.50
CA ARG A 200 -12.66 -45.07 -12.81
C ARG A 200 -11.20 -44.85 -13.16
N VAL A 201 -10.66 -43.66 -12.89
CA VAL A 201 -9.36 -43.23 -13.44
C VAL A 201 -8.22 -43.53 -12.47
N ALA A 202 -8.39 -43.24 -11.17
CA ALA A 202 -7.33 -43.41 -10.19
C ALA A 202 -6.83 -44.87 -10.03
N PRO A 203 -7.71 -45.91 -9.96
CA PRO A 203 -7.27 -47.30 -9.83
C PRO A 203 -6.57 -47.82 -11.09
N ALA A 204 -7.10 -47.48 -12.26
CA ALA A 204 -6.51 -47.86 -13.55
C ALA A 204 -5.11 -47.27 -13.73
N LEU A 205 -4.92 -46.02 -13.30
CA LEU A 205 -3.65 -45.33 -13.37
C LEU A 205 -2.63 -45.85 -12.35
N ARG A 206 -3.06 -46.18 -11.12
CA ARG A 206 -2.22 -46.81 -10.11
C ARG A 206 -1.73 -48.19 -10.57
N SER A 207 -2.64 -49.03 -11.07
CA SER A 207 -2.32 -50.33 -11.65
C SER A 207 -1.33 -50.22 -12.81
N HIS A 208 -1.49 -49.22 -13.67
CA HIS A 208 -0.55 -49.00 -14.76
C HIS A 208 0.83 -48.57 -14.27
N LEU A 209 0.92 -47.64 -13.31
CA LEU A 209 2.20 -47.19 -12.73
C LEU A 209 2.95 -48.31 -11.99
N GLU A 210 2.22 -49.21 -11.35
CA GLU A 210 2.78 -50.39 -10.68
C GLU A 210 3.17 -51.49 -11.69
N GLY A 211 2.45 -51.62 -12.81
CA GLY A 211 2.71 -52.60 -13.88
C GLY A 211 3.71 -52.15 -14.96
N SER A 212 3.94 -50.84 -15.13
CA SER A 212 4.75 -50.25 -16.20
C SER A 212 6.26 -50.40 -16.01
N GLN A 213 6.73 -51.10 -14.96
CA GLN A 213 8.10 -51.62 -14.98
C GLN A 213 8.32 -52.69 -16.06
N ARG A 214 7.26 -53.23 -16.69
CA ARG A 214 7.37 -54.27 -17.73
C ARG A 214 7.09 -53.82 -19.17
N GLU A 215 6.33 -52.74 -19.41
CA GLU A 215 6.02 -52.28 -20.78
C GLU A 215 5.98 -50.74 -20.85
N GLY A 216 6.96 -50.15 -21.55
CA GLY A 216 7.26 -48.71 -21.56
C GLY A 216 6.32 -47.81 -22.38
N ARG A 217 5.00 -48.01 -22.36
CA ARG A 217 4.04 -47.08 -22.98
C ARG A 217 2.81 -46.82 -22.10
N PHE A 218 2.67 -45.58 -21.66
CA PHE A 218 1.44 -45.07 -21.05
C PHE A 218 0.30 -45.05 -22.09
N PRO A 219 -0.91 -45.56 -21.77
CA PRO A 219 -2.07 -45.44 -22.65
C PRO A 219 -2.43 -43.97 -22.87
N SER A 220 -2.54 -43.54 -24.13
CA SER A 220 -2.89 -42.16 -24.49
C SER A 220 -4.21 -41.70 -23.86
N ARG A 221 -5.18 -42.60 -23.67
CA ARG A 221 -6.47 -42.29 -23.03
C ARG A 221 -6.32 -41.82 -21.57
N LEU A 222 -5.43 -42.43 -20.79
CA LEU A 222 -5.22 -42.05 -19.38
C LEU A 222 -4.53 -40.69 -19.26
N PHE A 223 -3.66 -40.33 -20.20
CA PHE A 223 -3.08 -38.98 -20.25
C PHE A 223 -4.17 -37.92 -20.40
N HIS A 224 -5.13 -38.11 -21.31
CA HIS A 224 -6.20 -37.13 -21.56
C HIS A 224 -7.09 -36.86 -20.33
N GLU A 225 -7.21 -37.83 -19.41
CA GLU A 225 -7.97 -37.66 -18.16
C GLU A 225 -7.21 -36.82 -17.11
N ILE A 226 -5.88 -36.74 -17.19
CA ILE A 226 -5.02 -36.04 -16.23
C ILE A 226 -4.67 -34.63 -16.72
N GLU A 227 -4.54 -34.45 -18.03
CA GLU A 227 -4.17 -33.17 -18.66
C GLU A 227 -4.99 -31.96 -18.16
N PRO A 228 -6.32 -32.03 -17.97
CA PRO A 228 -7.08 -30.89 -17.45
C PRO A 228 -6.64 -30.47 -16.04
N TYR A 229 -6.22 -31.42 -15.20
CA TYR A 229 -5.71 -31.13 -13.84
C TYR A 229 -4.27 -30.63 -13.86
N ARG A 230 -3.45 -31.02 -14.85
CA ARG A 230 -2.12 -30.43 -15.06
C ARG A 230 -2.22 -28.99 -15.52
N PHE A 231 -3.11 -28.71 -16.47
CA PHE A 231 -3.42 -27.35 -16.88
C PHE A 231 -3.89 -26.50 -15.68
N LEU A 232 -4.73 -27.06 -14.80
CA LEU A 232 -5.18 -26.38 -13.59
C LEU A 232 -4.02 -26.07 -12.62
N ASP A 233 -3.00 -26.93 -12.54
CA ASP A 233 -1.80 -26.68 -11.75
C ASP A 233 -0.95 -25.54 -12.32
N GLU A 234 -0.78 -25.52 -13.65
CA GLU A 234 -0.02 -24.49 -14.37
C GLU A 234 -0.73 -23.12 -14.40
N ALA A 235 -2.06 -23.14 -14.48
CA ALA A 235 -2.89 -21.94 -14.57
C ALA A 235 -3.25 -21.33 -13.20
N ALA A 236 -2.94 -21.99 -12.08
CA ALA A 236 -3.31 -21.52 -10.76
C ALA A 236 -2.70 -20.15 -10.43
N GLU A 237 -3.55 -19.18 -10.08
CA GLU A 237 -3.11 -17.88 -9.56
C GLU A 237 -2.74 -17.97 -8.07
N PHE A 238 -3.35 -18.89 -7.34
CA PHE A 238 -3.08 -19.14 -5.94
C PHE A 238 -3.20 -20.62 -5.60
N TYR A 239 -2.52 -21.04 -4.52
CA TYR A 239 -2.46 -22.42 -4.09
C TYR A 239 -3.25 -22.57 -2.78
N PRO A 240 -4.44 -23.21 -2.80
CA PRO A 240 -5.35 -23.19 -1.66
C PRO A 240 -5.21 -24.41 -0.73
N LEU A 241 -4.39 -25.41 -1.07
CA LEU A 241 -4.33 -26.67 -0.34
C LEU A 241 -3.03 -26.81 0.48
N PRO A 242 -3.06 -26.74 1.82
CA PRO A 242 -1.88 -27.02 2.63
C PRO A 242 -1.63 -28.54 2.75
N LEU A 243 -0.42 -28.99 2.44
CA LEU A 243 0.00 -30.39 2.58
C LEU A 243 0.64 -30.71 3.93
N SER A 244 1.03 -29.70 4.70
CA SER A 244 1.68 -29.86 6.00
C SER A 244 0.98 -29.07 7.10
N LYS A 245 1.24 -29.50 8.34
CA LYS A 245 0.81 -28.80 9.55
C LYS A 245 1.70 -27.61 9.91
N THR A 246 2.95 -27.60 9.43
CA THR A 246 3.94 -26.55 9.72
C THR A 246 3.54 -25.22 9.09
N GLY A 247 2.75 -25.26 8.01
CA GLY A 247 2.26 -24.07 7.33
C GLY A 247 3.37 -23.35 6.56
N GLU A 248 4.43 -24.07 6.17
CA GLU A 248 5.45 -23.55 5.27
C GLU A 248 4.86 -23.25 3.90
N GLU A 249 5.35 -22.19 3.27
CA GLU A 249 4.84 -21.73 1.97
C GLU A 249 5.02 -22.79 0.87
N ARG A 250 6.06 -23.60 0.95
CA ARG A 250 6.37 -24.67 -0.02
C ARG A 250 5.37 -25.82 -0.01
N ASP A 251 4.60 -25.94 1.07
CA ASP A 251 3.67 -27.05 1.26
C ASP A 251 2.27 -26.76 0.72
N TRP A 252 2.05 -25.61 0.09
CA TRP A 252 0.76 -25.28 -0.53
C TRP A 252 0.75 -25.69 -1.99
N VAL A 253 -0.29 -26.41 -2.39
CA VAL A 253 -0.46 -26.89 -3.76
C VAL A 253 -1.78 -26.44 -4.38
N SER A 254 -1.85 -26.50 -5.70
CA SER A 254 -3.02 -26.16 -6.49
C SER A 254 -4.11 -27.23 -6.31
N LEU A 255 -5.34 -26.93 -6.72
CA LEU A 255 -6.35 -27.98 -6.82
C LEU A 255 -5.95 -29.05 -7.85
N GLY A 256 -5.33 -28.67 -8.97
CA GLY A 256 -4.90 -29.61 -10.01
C GLY A 256 -3.97 -30.69 -9.46
N ARG A 257 -2.91 -30.25 -8.77
CA ARG A 257 -1.98 -31.15 -8.09
C ARG A 257 -2.64 -31.94 -6.97
N GLY A 258 -3.58 -31.34 -6.23
CA GLY A 258 -4.38 -32.02 -5.20
C GLY A 258 -5.23 -33.16 -5.74
N VAL A 259 -5.79 -33.02 -6.94
CA VAL A 259 -6.54 -34.09 -7.61
C VAL A 259 -5.61 -35.21 -8.07
N VAL A 260 -4.51 -34.85 -8.73
CA VAL A 260 -3.51 -35.84 -9.22
C VAL A 260 -2.87 -36.60 -8.07
N ALA A 261 -2.64 -35.96 -6.91
CA ALA A 261 -2.10 -36.64 -5.72
C ALA A 261 -2.96 -37.82 -5.22
N ARG A 262 -4.27 -37.86 -5.56
CA ARG A 262 -5.16 -38.98 -5.24
C ARG A 262 -4.70 -40.32 -5.82
N ILE A 263 -3.92 -40.30 -6.89
CA ILE A 263 -3.38 -41.53 -7.52
C ILE A 263 -2.55 -42.31 -6.51
N HIS A 264 -1.73 -41.62 -5.72
CA HIS A 264 -0.80 -42.20 -4.76
C HIS A 264 -1.30 -42.18 -3.31
N ALA A 265 -2.40 -41.47 -3.03
CA ALA A 265 -2.99 -41.37 -1.70
C ALA A 265 -4.30 -42.18 -1.60
N ASP A 266 -4.72 -42.54 -0.39
CA ASP A 266 -5.98 -43.27 -0.18
C ASP A 266 -7.22 -42.38 -0.22
N ARG A 267 -7.04 -41.08 -0.01
CA ARG A 267 -8.13 -40.09 0.04
C ARG A 267 -7.68 -38.79 -0.60
N TYR A 268 -8.63 -38.04 -1.14
CA TYR A 268 -8.38 -36.66 -1.55
C TYR A 268 -7.97 -35.82 -0.35
N HIS A 269 -7.14 -34.80 -0.62
CA HIS A 269 -7.00 -33.69 0.30
C HIS A 269 -8.39 -33.07 0.56
N PRO A 270 -8.85 -32.87 1.81
CA PRO A 270 -10.22 -32.45 2.12
C PRO A 270 -10.68 -31.14 1.46
N GLY A 271 -9.73 -30.26 1.12
CA GLY A 271 -10.01 -29.04 0.35
C GLY A 271 -10.49 -29.29 -1.09
N VAL A 272 -10.09 -30.40 -1.74
CA VAL A 272 -10.48 -30.71 -3.12
C VAL A 272 -12.01 -30.85 -3.25
N PRO A 273 -12.68 -31.79 -2.54
CA PRO A 273 -14.13 -31.89 -2.60
C PRO A 273 -14.83 -30.67 -1.96
N ALA A 274 -14.21 -29.99 -0.99
CA ALA A 274 -14.80 -28.80 -0.38
C ALA A 274 -14.94 -27.63 -1.38
N TYR A 275 -13.88 -27.31 -2.13
CA TYR A 275 -13.94 -26.25 -3.15
C TYR A 275 -14.85 -26.62 -4.31
N ALA A 276 -14.91 -27.90 -4.70
CA ALA A 276 -15.86 -28.39 -5.71
C ALA A 276 -17.31 -28.19 -5.24
N ALA A 277 -17.64 -28.61 -4.01
CA ALA A 277 -18.97 -28.43 -3.42
C ALA A 277 -19.36 -26.94 -3.28
N MET A 278 -18.42 -26.07 -2.89
CA MET A 278 -18.63 -24.62 -2.89
C MET A 278 -18.97 -24.11 -4.30
N GLY A 279 -18.24 -24.56 -5.33
CA GLY A 279 -18.47 -24.14 -6.70
C GLY A 279 -19.83 -24.59 -7.26
N ASP A 280 -20.18 -25.85 -7.06
CA ASP A 280 -21.48 -26.40 -7.48
C ASP A 280 -22.64 -25.67 -6.77
N ALA A 281 -22.53 -25.46 -5.44
CA ALA A 281 -23.54 -24.75 -4.67
C ALA A 281 -23.66 -23.26 -5.06
N TRP A 282 -22.55 -22.59 -5.40
CA TRP A 282 -22.54 -21.21 -5.86
C TRP A 282 -23.31 -21.05 -7.19
N ARG A 283 -23.03 -21.92 -8.16
CA ARG A 283 -23.74 -21.94 -9.45
C ARG A 283 -25.23 -22.22 -9.28
N ALA A 284 -25.57 -23.17 -8.42
CA ALA A 284 -26.96 -23.54 -8.14
C ALA A 284 -27.74 -22.49 -7.32
N GLY A 285 -27.09 -21.41 -6.84
CA GLY A 285 -27.73 -20.44 -5.94
C GLY A 285 -28.02 -20.99 -4.54
N ASN A 286 -27.42 -22.11 -4.15
CA ASN A 286 -27.68 -22.84 -2.92
C ASN A 286 -26.76 -22.37 -1.78
N ALA A 287 -27.13 -21.26 -1.14
CA ALA A 287 -26.37 -20.69 -0.03
C ALA A 287 -26.19 -21.63 1.18
N PRO A 288 -27.19 -22.43 1.62
CA PRO A 288 -26.99 -23.40 2.71
C PRO A 288 -25.84 -24.38 2.46
N ASP A 289 -25.75 -24.97 1.26
CA ASP A 289 -24.69 -25.92 0.92
C ASP A 289 -23.32 -25.26 0.82
N PHE A 290 -23.27 -24.07 0.21
CA PHE A 290 -22.05 -23.28 0.14
C PHE A 290 -21.51 -22.94 1.54
N ASN A 291 -22.39 -22.46 2.42
CA ASN A 291 -22.03 -22.04 3.77
C ASN A 291 -21.56 -23.23 4.61
N ARG A 292 -22.21 -24.38 4.48
CA ARG A 292 -21.81 -25.63 5.15
C ARG A 292 -20.44 -26.11 4.66
N ALA A 293 -20.23 -26.23 3.34
CA ALA A 293 -18.94 -26.64 2.78
C ALA A 293 -17.80 -25.72 3.22
N THR A 294 -18.05 -24.40 3.22
CA THR A 294 -17.08 -23.39 3.70
C THR A 294 -16.76 -23.57 5.18
N ALA A 295 -17.77 -23.72 6.02
CA ALA A 295 -17.62 -23.89 7.46
C ALA A 295 -16.88 -25.20 7.82
N ASP A 296 -17.20 -26.30 7.14
CA ASP A 296 -16.57 -27.59 7.34
C ASP A 296 -15.08 -27.56 6.97
N TYR A 297 -14.73 -26.91 5.84
CA TYR A 297 -13.34 -26.77 5.45
C TYR A 297 -12.55 -25.83 6.39
N GLN A 298 -13.16 -24.71 6.82
CA GLN A 298 -12.59 -23.84 7.85
C GLN A 298 -12.35 -24.59 9.18
N LYS A 299 -13.26 -25.48 9.57
CA LYS A 299 -13.12 -26.33 10.76
C LYS A 299 -11.96 -27.30 10.60
N TRP A 300 -11.81 -27.93 9.44
CA TRP A 300 -10.67 -28.80 9.15
C TRP A 300 -9.33 -28.04 9.18
N LEU A 301 -9.27 -26.87 8.53
CA LEU A 301 -8.09 -25.99 8.55
C LEU A 301 -7.68 -25.57 9.96
N ALA A 302 -8.65 -25.41 10.87
CA ALA A 302 -8.39 -25.13 12.29
C ALA A 302 -7.50 -26.19 12.95
N ALA A 303 -7.76 -27.45 12.63
CA ALA A 303 -7.07 -28.59 13.22
C ALA A 303 -5.78 -28.92 12.47
N PHE A 304 -5.74 -28.72 11.15
CA PHE A 304 -4.62 -29.10 10.32
C PHE A 304 -3.55 -27.99 10.19
N SER A 305 -3.93 -26.76 9.88
CA SER A 305 -3.01 -25.62 9.67
C SER A 305 -3.43 -24.40 10.49
N PRO A 306 -3.29 -24.46 11.84
CA PRO A 306 -3.72 -23.37 12.73
C PRO A 306 -2.95 -22.06 12.47
N ALA A 307 -1.66 -22.16 12.12
CA ALA A 307 -0.82 -21.00 11.82
C ALA A 307 -1.27 -20.27 10.54
N GLY A 308 -1.46 -21.00 9.43
CA GLY A 308 -1.93 -20.44 8.16
C GLY A 308 -3.31 -19.81 8.29
N ARG A 309 -4.23 -20.50 9.00
CA ARG A 309 -5.58 -19.96 9.29
C ARG A 309 -5.53 -18.70 10.14
N SER A 310 -4.74 -18.68 11.21
CA SER A 310 -4.61 -17.53 12.10
C SER A 310 -4.06 -16.30 11.36
N ARG A 311 -3.00 -16.49 10.55
CA ARG A 311 -2.40 -15.42 9.74
C ARG A 311 -3.40 -14.84 8.74
N ALA A 312 -4.13 -15.68 8.02
CA ALA A 312 -5.15 -15.24 7.07
C ALA A 312 -6.31 -14.48 7.75
N ARG A 313 -6.79 -14.96 8.92
CA ARG A 313 -7.85 -14.26 9.69
C ARG A 313 -7.38 -12.93 10.25
N TYR A 314 -6.13 -12.85 10.71
CA TYR A 314 -5.54 -11.60 11.19
C TYR A 314 -5.45 -10.57 10.07
N GLU A 315 -4.95 -10.95 8.89
CA GLU A 315 -4.90 -10.07 7.72
C GLU A 315 -6.28 -9.65 7.23
N PHE A 316 -7.25 -10.57 7.21
CA PHE A 316 -8.63 -10.26 6.86
C PHE A 316 -9.19 -9.17 7.78
N SER A 317 -8.95 -9.29 9.08
CA SER A 317 -9.40 -8.32 10.09
C SER A 317 -8.66 -6.99 9.97
N PHE A 318 -7.34 -7.04 9.72
CA PHE A 318 -6.50 -5.87 9.49
C PHE A 318 -6.95 -5.05 8.27
N ASN A 319 -7.25 -5.72 7.15
CA ASN A 319 -7.70 -5.08 5.92
C ASN A 319 -9.07 -4.39 6.10
N HIS A 320 -9.99 -5.00 6.86
CA HIS A 320 -11.27 -4.38 7.20
C HIS A 320 -11.12 -3.22 8.19
N ALA A 321 -10.24 -3.36 9.18
CA ALA A 321 -9.95 -2.30 10.14
C ALA A 321 -9.36 -1.05 9.47
N ALA A 322 -8.70 -1.21 8.32
CA ALA A 322 -8.13 -0.15 7.50
C ALA A 322 -7.42 0.95 8.32
N PRO A 323 -6.47 0.60 9.21
CA PRO A 323 -5.95 1.51 10.22
C PRO A 323 -5.32 2.78 9.62
N PHE A 324 -4.69 2.67 8.45
CA PHE A 324 -4.12 3.82 7.76
C PHE A 324 -5.19 4.78 7.21
N TYR A 325 -6.23 4.27 6.55
CA TYR A 325 -7.31 5.11 6.03
C TYR A 325 -8.02 5.85 7.18
N ARG A 326 -8.21 5.18 8.32
CA ARG A 326 -8.83 5.79 9.48
C ARG A 326 -7.94 6.82 10.16
N SER A 327 -6.65 6.52 10.27
CA SER A 327 -5.66 7.47 10.76
C SER A 327 -5.62 8.70 9.86
N LEU A 328 -5.68 8.54 8.53
CA LEU A 328 -5.78 9.63 7.55
C LEU A 328 -6.97 10.54 7.84
N VAL A 329 -8.16 9.97 8.04
CA VAL A 329 -9.38 10.74 8.36
C VAL A 329 -9.23 11.49 9.69
N ILE A 330 -8.68 10.86 10.72
CA ILE A 330 -8.46 11.51 12.02
C ILE A 330 -7.40 12.61 11.91
N TYR A 331 -6.30 12.39 11.17
CA TYR A 331 -5.29 13.43 10.95
C TYR A 331 -5.88 14.65 10.24
N LEU A 332 -6.72 14.45 9.22
CA LEU A 332 -7.42 15.55 8.56
C LEU A 332 -8.36 16.29 9.52
N ALA A 333 -9.15 15.54 10.30
CA ALA A 333 -10.05 16.14 11.29
C ALA A 333 -9.29 16.94 12.35
N VAL A 334 -8.20 16.39 12.89
CA VAL A 334 -7.31 17.06 13.84
C VAL A 334 -6.70 18.33 13.24
N PHE A 335 -6.23 18.27 11.99
CA PHE A 335 -5.70 19.43 11.27
C PHE A 335 -6.75 20.56 11.19
N LEU A 336 -7.99 20.24 10.80
CA LEU A 336 -9.09 21.20 10.75
C LEU A 336 -9.47 21.75 12.13
N ILE A 337 -9.47 20.91 13.18
CA ILE A 337 -9.71 21.33 14.56
C ILE A 337 -8.64 22.31 15.04
N ILE A 338 -7.37 22.12 14.66
CA ILE A 338 -6.28 23.07 15.00
C ILE A 338 -6.48 24.40 14.28
N LEU A 339 -6.88 24.40 13.01
CA LEU A 339 -7.19 25.64 12.30
C LEU A 339 -8.37 26.38 12.96
N GLY A 340 -9.43 25.66 13.32
CA GLY A 340 -10.57 26.22 14.04
C GLY A 340 -10.23 26.70 15.46
N SER A 341 -9.37 25.98 16.18
CA SER A 341 -8.92 26.38 17.52
C SER A 341 -8.16 27.69 17.51
N TRP A 342 -7.44 27.99 16.42
CA TRP A 342 -6.73 29.25 16.24
C TRP A 342 -7.67 30.41 15.92
N MET A 343 -8.75 30.16 15.16
CA MET A 343 -9.76 31.19 14.86
C MET A 343 -10.55 31.60 16.11
N VAL A 344 -10.92 30.63 16.95
CA VAL A 344 -11.77 30.85 18.14
C VAL A 344 -10.95 30.97 19.44
N GLN A 345 -9.63 30.82 19.35
CA GLN A 345 -8.71 30.82 20.51
C GLN A 345 -9.11 29.84 21.63
N SER A 346 -9.65 28.68 21.27
CA SER A 346 -10.21 27.71 22.22
C SER A 346 -9.17 26.72 22.77
N LYS A 347 -8.98 26.73 24.10
CA LYS A 347 -8.13 25.75 24.81
C LYS A 347 -8.66 24.32 24.68
N ALA A 348 -9.99 24.15 24.73
CA ALA A 348 -10.64 22.85 24.64
C ALA A 348 -10.37 22.18 23.28
N LEU A 349 -10.48 22.93 22.18
CA LEU A 349 -10.19 22.41 20.84
C LEU A 349 -8.71 22.04 20.66
N ASN A 350 -7.79 22.82 21.23
CA ASN A 350 -6.35 22.47 21.23
C ASN A 350 -6.07 21.17 21.99
N GLN A 351 -6.73 20.95 23.13
CA GLN A 351 -6.61 19.69 23.88
C GLN A 351 -7.20 18.52 23.09
N ALA A 352 -8.38 18.70 22.48
CA ALA A 352 -9.01 17.70 21.63
C ALA A 352 -8.10 17.30 20.45
N ALA A 353 -7.49 18.29 19.79
CA ALA A 353 -6.53 18.06 18.71
C ALA A 353 -5.29 17.30 19.18
N PHE A 354 -4.72 17.66 20.33
CA PHE A 354 -3.55 16.97 20.87
C PHE A 354 -3.81 15.50 21.19
N TYR A 355 -4.93 15.19 21.87
CA TYR A 355 -5.29 13.80 22.17
C TYR A 355 -5.74 13.04 20.93
N GLY A 356 -6.48 13.69 20.01
CA GLY A 356 -6.85 13.12 18.72
C GLY A 356 -5.63 12.78 17.87
N LEU A 357 -4.58 13.62 17.89
CA LEU A 357 -3.30 13.34 17.23
C LEU A 357 -2.63 12.11 17.84
N GLY A 358 -2.60 12.00 19.17
CA GLY A 358 -2.08 10.81 19.87
C GLY A 358 -2.84 9.54 19.51
N LEU A 359 -4.16 9.61 19.39
CA LEU A 359 -5.00 8.49 18.97
C LEU A 359 -4.76 8.09 17.50
N ALA A 360 -4.65 9.06 16.59
CA ALA A 360 -4.29 8.82 15.19
C ALA A 360 -2.90 8.18 15.08
N PHE A 361 -1.94 8.66 15.88
CA PHE A 361 -0.59 8.09 15.93
C PHE A 361 -0.58 6.66 16.48
N ALA A 362 -1.40 6.36 17.50
CA ALA A 362 -1.55 5.00 18.02
C ALA A 362 -2.16 4.05 16.97
N ALA A 363 -3.20 4.47 16.27
CA ALA A 363 -3.81 3.70 15.18
C ALA A 363 -2.84 3.51 14.00
N HIS A 364 -2.07 4.53 13.66
CA HIS A 364 -1.02 4.46 12.63
C HIS A 364 0.09 3.47 13.05
N THR A 365 0.53 3.53 14.30
CA THR A 365 1.53 2.61 14.88
C THR A 365 1.03 1.17 14.91
N PHE A 366 -0.23 0.96 15.31
CA PHE A 366 -0.87 -0.36 15.21
C PHE A 366 -0.86 -0.86 13.77
N GLY A 367 -1.22 0.00 12.81
CA GLY A 367 -1.18 -0.33 11.39
C GLY A 367 0.19 -0.81 10.93
N LEU A 368 1.25 -0.09 11.32
CA LEU A 368 2.63 -0.43 10.97
C LEU A 368 3.09 -1.73 11.66
N ALA A 369 2.83 -1.89 12.95
CA ALA A 369 3.19 -3.08 13.72
C ALA A 369 2.48 -4.34 13.20
N SER A 370 1.18 -4.25 12.88
CA SER A 370 0.43 -5.33 12.25
C SER A 370 1.05 -5.75 10.91
N ARG A 371 1.51 -4.79 10.09
CA ARG A 371 2.20 -5.12 8.83
C ARG A 371 3.53 -5.81 9.08
N MET A 372 4.32 -5.34 10.04
CA MET A 372 5.59 -6.00 10.41
C MET A 372 5.35 -7.44 10.85
N ALA A 373 4.32 -7.67 11.67
CA ALA A 373 3.91 -9.02 12.10
C ALA A 373 3.42 -9.89 10.92
N LEU A 374 2.62 -9.32 10.00
CA LEU A 374 2.12 -10.02 8.82
C LEU A 374 3.19 -10.36 7.80
N GLN A 375 4.22 -9.51 7.63
CA GLN A 375 5.32 -9.73 6.70
C GLN A 375 6.49 -10.51 7.32
N GLY A 376 6.62 -10.50 8.66
CA GLY A 376 7.82 -10.99 9.34
C GLY A 376 9.06 -10.14 9.06
N ARG A 377 8.86 -8.86 8.72
CA ARG A 377 9.93 -7.96 8.25
C ARG A 377 9.86 -6.58 8.92
N PRO A 378 11.00 -5.86 9.02
CA PRO A 378 11.05 -4.46 9.44
C PRO A 378 10.14 -3.54 8.61
N PRO A 379 9.81 -2.34 9.13
CA PRO A 379 9.05 -1.37 8.35
C PRO A 379 9.87 -0.91 7.15
N VAL A 380 9.19 -0.59 6.04
CA VAL A 380 9.79 -0.10 4.77
C VAL A 380 10.27 -1.20 3.82
N THR A 381 9.34 -1.97 3.26
CA THR A 381 9.61 -3.04 2.28
C THR A 381 9.47 -2.60 0.82
N ASN A 382 8.73 -1.53 0.56
CA ASN A 382 8.40 -0.97 -0.75
C ASN A 382 8.02 0.51 -0.64
N LEU A 383 7.85 1.22 -1.76
CA LEU A 383 7.52 2.66 -1.78
C LEU A 383 6.27 3.01 -0.96
N TYR A 384 5.24 2.16 -1.01
CA TYR A 384 4.02 2.31 -0.22
C TYR A 384 4.31 2.35 1.28
N SER A 385 5.02 1.34 1.79
CA SER A 385 5.39 1.25 3.21
C SER A 385 6.43 2.30 3.63
N SER A 386 7.30 2.75 2.72
CA SER A 386 8.18 3.90 2.94
C SER A 386 7.39 5.18 3.23
N ALA A 387 6.36 5.48 2.42
CA ALA A 387 5.53 6.67 2.60
C ALA A 387 4.82 6.66 3.97
N ILE A 388 4.26 5.51 4.36
CA ILE A 388 3.65 5.31 5.68
C ILE A 388 4.66 5.57 6.80
N PHE A 389 5.85 4.98 6.70
CA PHE A 389 6.88 5.10 7.73
C PHE A 389 7.43 6.52 7.87
N VAL A 390 7.67 7.24 6.76
CA VAL A 390 8.07 8.65 6.78
C VAL A 390 7.02 9.50 7.50
N GLY A 391 5.74 9.28 7.18
CA GLY A 391 4.63 9.93 7.87
C GLY A 391 4.64 9.67 9.37
N TRP A 392 4.79 8.40 9.77
CA TRP A 392 4.86 7.98 11.16
C TRP A 392 6.02 8.66 11.91
N ALA A 393 7.23 8.66 11.34
CA ALA A 393 8.41 9.27 11.96
C ALA A 393 8.25 10.80 12.10
N ALA A 394 7.72 11.47 11.06
CA ALA A 394 7.49 12.91 11.09
C ALA A 394 6.38 13.31 12.08
N VAL A 395 5.31 12.50 12.20
CA VAL A 395 4.25 12.69 13.20
C VAL A 395 4.85 12.56 14.60
N LEU A 396 5.67 11.54 14.86
CA LEU A 396 6.33 11.35 16.15
C LEU A 396 7.20 12.55 16.51
N LEU A 397 8.06 12.99 15.57
CA LEU A 397 8.93 14.13 15.79
C LEU A 397 8.14 15.44 15.98
N GLY A 398 7.11 15.68 15.17
CA GLY A 398 6.21 16.82 15.31
C GLY A 398 5.43 16.82 16.64
N TRP A 399 5.03 15.65 17.13
CA TRP A 399 4.37 15.49 18.42
C TRP A 399 5.32 15.73 19.61
N VAL A 400 6.57 15.25 19.52
CA VAL A 400 7.63 15.56 20.49
C VAL A 400 7.91 17.07 20.52
N LEU A 401 8.03 17.69 19.34
CA LEU A 401 8.19 19.14 19.22
C LEU A 401 7.01 19.90 19.84
N GLU A 402 5.78 19.44 19.66
CA GLU A 402 4.62 20.04 20.34
C GLU A 402 4.76 19.94 21.86
N ARG A 403 5.19 18.79 22.39
CA ARG A 403 5.36 18.59 23.84
C ARG A 403 6.41 19.53 24.44
N LEU A 404 7.46 19.84 23.67
CA LEU A 404 8.56 20.73 24.07
C LEU A 404 8.19 22.21 23.96
N PHE A 405 7.59 22.63 22.84
CA PHE A 405 7.35 24.06 22.54
C PHE A 405 5.94 24.54 22.90
N ARG A 406 4.92 23.65 22.92
CA ARG A 406 3.53 23.90 23.33
C ARG A 406 2.87 25.11 22.64
N LYS A 407 3.05 25.23 21.32
CA LYS A 407 2.54 26.35 20.50
C LYS A 407 1.50 25.93 19.45
N GLY A 408 1.09 24.66 19.40
CA GLY A 408 0.18 24.09 18.39
C GLY A 408 0.82 23.83 17.02
N ILE A 409 2.01 24.37 16.76
CA ILE A 409 2.71 24.25 15.47
C ILE A 409 3.20 22.83 15.23
N GLY A 410 3.65 22.13 16.27
CA GLY A 410 4.08 20.74 16.16
C GLY A 410 2.90 19.83 15.83
N SER A 411 1.73 20.07 16.45
CA SER A 411 0.50 19.34 16.13
C SER A 411 -0.03 19.64 14.73
N LEU A 412 0.06 20.90 14.26
CA LEU A 412 -0.31 21.27 12.89
C LEU A 412 0.57 20.52 11.88
N ALA A 413 1.89 20.55 12.08
CA ALA A 413 2.83 19.85 11.20
C ALA A 413 2.63 18.34 11.22
N ALA A 414 2.49 17.74 12.41
CA ALA A 414 2.27 16.31 12.55
C ALA A 414 0.96 15.86 11.87
N SER A 415 -0.15 16.58 12.09
CA SER A 415 -1.44 16.23 11.47
C SER A 415 -1.42 16.39 9.95
N TRP A 416 -0.84 17.46 9.42
CA TRP A 416 -0.75 17.66 7.97
C TRP A 416 0.19 16.66 7.29
N ILE A 417 1.37 16.43 7.86
CA ILE A 417 2.33 15.46 7.30
C ILE A 417 1.76 14.04 7.40
N GLY A 418 1.15 13.68 8.53
CA GLY A 418 0.47 12.39 8.70
C GLY A 418 -0.65 12.18 7.69
N PHE A 419 -1.46 13.20 7.40
CA PHE A 419 -2.49 13.16 6.37
C PHE A 419 -1.90 13.00 4.95
N THR A 420 -0.96 13.87 4.59
CA THR A 420 -0.37 13.93 3.24
C THR A 420 0.49 12.70 2.89
N THR A 421 1.19 12.12 3.86
CA THR A 421 1.95 10.88 3.61
C THR A 421 1.04 9.66 3.45
N LEU A 422 -0.06 9.58 4.19
CA LEU A 422 -1.04 8.51 4.05
C LEU A 422 -1.86 8.65 2.76
N ILE A 423 -2.16 9.85 2.28
CA ILE A 423 -2.81 10.01 0.96
C ILE A 423 -1.87 9.61 -0.17
N ILE A 424 -0.56 9.94 -0.07
CA ILE A 424 0.45 9.47 -1.02
C ILE A 424 0.51 7.94 -1.00
N ALA A 425 0.57 7.33 0.18
CA ALA A 425 0.55 5.87 0.31
C ALA A 425 -0.71 5.26 -0.32
N HIS A 426 -1.89 5.86 -0.12
CA HIS A 426 -3.13 5.39 -0.74
C HIS A 426 -3.05 5.34 -2.28
N HIS A 427 -2.45 6.35 -2.90
CA HIS A 427 -2.24 6.35 -4.35
C HIS A 427 -1.14 5.40 -4.82
N LEU A 428 -0.12 5.14 -3.99
CA LEU A 428 0.90 4.12 -4.27
C LEU A 428 0.37 2.69 -4.17
N ALA A 429 -0.76 2.47 -3.48
CA ALA A 429 -1.38 1.14 -3.36
C ALA A 429 -2.12 0.68 -4.64
N SER A 430 -2.14 1.50 -5.71
CA SER A 430 -2.88 1.18 -6.94
C SER A 430 -2.37 -0.05 -7.69
N SER A 431 -1.20 -0.57 -7.35
CA SER A 431 -0.60 -1.77 -7.95
C SER A 431 -1.19 -3.10 -7.45
N GLY A 432 -2.06 -3.11 -6.42
CA GLY A 432 -2.70 -4.33 -5.93
C GLY A 432 -2.32 -4.66 -4.47
N ASP A 433 -1.55 -5.73 -4.28
CA ASP A 433 -1.17 -6.20 -2.93
C ASP A 433 -0.05 -5.34 -2.33
N THR A 434 -0.38 -4.51 -1.35
CA THR A 434 0.62 -3.66 -0.69
C THR A 434 1.66 -4.45 0.13
N LEU A 435 1.44 -5.75 0.37
CA LEU A 435 2.32 -6.66 1.12
C LEU A 435 3.12 -7.60 0.20
N GLU A 436 3.45 -7.15 -1.02
CA GLU A 436 4.27 -7.85 -2.02
C GLU A 436 5.61 -8.41 -1.50
N MET A 437 6.07 -9.50 -2.14
CA MET A 437 7.38 -10.08 -1.91
C MET A 437 8.49 -9.15 -2.45
N MET A 438 9.51 -8.93 -1.64
CA MET A 438 10.61 -8.01 -1.98
C MET A 438 11.58 -8.65 -2.97
N ARG A 439 12.35 -7.83 -3.70
CA ARG A 439 13.44 -8.33 -4.55
C ARG A 439 14.49 -9.04 -3.70
N ALA A 440 15.19 -10.02 -4.27
CA ALA A 440 16.16 -10.85 -3.53
C ALA A 440 17.24 -10.04 -2.77
N VAL A 441 17.73 -8.92 -3.31
CA VAL A 441 18.71 -8.06 -2.61
C VAL A 441 18.13 -7.43 -1.34
N LEU A 442 16.82 -7.17 -1.34
CA LEU A 442 16.07 -6.63 -0.21
C LEU A 442 15.74 -7.69 0.85
N ASP A 443 16.15 -8.95 0.64
CA ASP A 443 15.90 -10.08 1.55
C ASP A 443 16.87 -10.15 2.74
N SER A 444 17.32 -9.00 3.24
CA SER A 444 18.14 -8.91 4.47
C SER A 444 17.43 -8.07 5.52
N ASN A 445 16.94 -8.74 6.58
CA ASN A 445 16.29 -8.07 7.70
C ASN A 445 17.23 -7.10 8.42
N PHE A 446 18.53 -7.40 8.49
CA PHE A 446 19.52 -6.53 9.13
C PHE A 446 19.61 -5.18 8.42
N TRP A 447 19.82 -5.19 7.10
CA TRP A 447 19.98 -3.95 6.32
C TRP A 447 18.67 -3.18 6.18
N LEU A 448 17.55 -3.89 6.06
CA LEU A 448 16.24 -3.26 6.06
C LEU A 448 15.94 -2.54 7.38
N ALA A 449 16.25 -3.18 8.52
CA ALA A 449 16.01 -2.60 9.84
C ALA A 449 16.98 -1.46 10.20
N THR A 450 18.20 -1.47 9.67
CA THR A 450 19.24 -0.50 10.03
C THR A 450 19.35 0.60 8.99
N HIS A 451 19.91 0.31 7.82
CA HIS A 451 20.16 1.29 6.77
C HIS A 451 18.87 1.99 6.32
N VAL A 452 17.87 1.20 5.87
CA VAL A 452 16.67 1.75 5.24
C VAL A 452 15.84 2.56 6.23
N VAL A 453 15.70 2.09 7.47
CA VAL A 453 15.03 2.84 8.54
C VAL A 453 15.78 4.14 8.86
N THR A 454 17.10 4.08 9.03
CA THR A 454 17.94 5.24 9.39
C THR A 454 17.88 6.32 8.32
N ILE A 455 18.08 5.96 7.04
CA ILE A 455 18.05 6.92 5.94
C ILE A 455 16.66 7.55 5.78
N THR A 456 15.60 6.75 5.97
CA THR A 456 14.21 7.21 5.84
C THR A 456 13.83 8.19 6.97
N ILE A 457 14.33 7.98 8.20
CA ILE A 457 14.20 8.95 9.30
C ILE A 457 14.88 10.28 8.92
N GLY A 458 16.07 10.23 8.33
CA GLY A 458 16.77 11.41 7.83
C GLY A 458 15.94 12.18 6.80
N TYR A 459 15.40 11.48 5.80
CA TYR A 459 14.61 12.10 4.73
C TYR A 459 13.31 12.72 5.28
N GLY A 460 12.60 11.99 6.15
CA GLY A 460 11.40 12.50 6.82
C GLY A 460 11.68 13.73 7.68
N SER A 461 12.85 13.79 8.30
CA SER A 461 13.29 14.95 9.09
C SER A 461 13.61 16.15 8.20
N THR A 462 14.23 15.93 7.03
CA THR A 462 14.42 17.02 6.04
C THR A 462 13.06 17.60 5.65
N PHE A 463 12.08 16.74 5.29
CA PHE A 463 10.72 17.18 4.96
C PHE A 463 10.02 17.94 6.08
N LEU A 464 10.17 17.48 7.33
CA LEU A 464 9.60 18.17 8.48
C LEU A 464 10.21 19.56 8.66
N SER A 465 11.53 19.70 8.50
CA SER A 465 12.20 21.00 8.67
C SER A 465 11.74 22.00 7.60
N GLY A 466 11.66 21.58 6.34
CA GLY A 466 11.15 22.44 5.27
C GLY A 466 9.66 22.74 5.41
N PHE A 467 8.84 21.79 5.91
CA PHE A 467 7.43 22.07 6.21
C PHE A 467 7.26 23.11 7.32
N LEU A 468 7.98 22.97 8.43
CA LEU A 468 7.96 23.95 9.53
C LEU A 468 8.42 25.33 9.04
N ALA A 469 9.43 25.37 8.17
CA ALA A 469 9.91 26.59 7.53
C ALA A 469 8.88 27.19 6.56
N ALA A 470 8.15 26.37 5.80
CA ALA A 470 7.06 26.84 4.95
C ALA A 470 5.92 27.47 5.78
N VAL A 471 5.53 26.82 6.89
CA VAL A 471 4.54 27.38 7.83
C VAL A 471 5.03 28.73 8.39
N TYR A 472 6.30 28.84 8.74
CA TYR A 472 6.90 30.11 9.18
C TYR A 472 6.72 31.21 8.10
N LEU A 473 7.14 30.93 6.87
CA LEU A 473 7.14 31.92 5.79
C LEU A 473 5.72 32.35 5.40
N LEU A 474 4.80 31.40 5.28
CA LEU A 474 3.41 31.66 4.92
C LEU A 474 2.66 32.38 6.03
N ARG A 475 2.77 31.91 7.27
CA ARG A 475 2.07 32.52 8.41
C ARG A 475 2.49 33.98 8.59
N ARG A 476 3.76 34.30 8.35
CA ARG A 476 4.29 35.66 8.42
C ARG A 476 3.62 36.63 7.47
N LEU A 477 3.04 36.18 6.35
CA LEU A 477 2.34 37.06 5.41
C LEU A 477 1.03 37.59 5.98
N PHE A 478 0.33 36.76 6.76
CA PHE A 478 -1.02 37.02 7.24
C PHE A 478 -1.08 37.44 8.71
N ASP A 479 -0.07 37.06 9.51
CA ASP A 479 -0.06 37.31 10.95
C ASP A 479 0.42 38.74 11.28
N LYS A 480 -0.50 39.55 11.81
CA LYS A 480 -0.20 40.89 12.36
C LYS A 480 0.38 40.83 13.78
N GLY A 481 0.28 39.69 14.47
CA GLY A 481 0.79 39.45 15.83
C GLY A 481 2.13 38.70 15.86
N TRP A 482 2.94 38.83 14.81
CA TRP A 482 4.22 38.14 14.68
C TRP A 482 5.23 38.61 15.74
N THR A 483 5.50 37.79 16.76
CA THR A 483 6.45 38.13 17.84
C THR A 483 7.84 37.53 17.59
N PRO A 484 8.93 38.23 17.99
CA PRO A 484 10.29 37.68 17.93
C PRO A 484 10.45 36.35 18.69
N ALA A 485 9.70 36.18 19.79
CA ALA A 485 9.71 34.95 20.58
C ALA A 485 9.18 33.74 19.80
N LEU A 486 8.08 33.91 19.05
CA LEU A 486 7.53 32.86 18.19
C LEU A 486 8.48 32.53 17.03
N ALA A 487 9.01 33.57 16.38
CA ALA A 487 9.97 33.41 15.28
C ALA A 487 11.21 32.63 15.73
N GLY A 488 11.80 33.01 16.87
CA GLY A 488 12.96 32.32 17.44
C GLY A 488 12.66 30.89 17.89
N ALA A 489 11.43 30.62 18.36
CA ALA A 489 11.02 29.25 18.70
C ALA A 489 10.99 28.34 17.45
N ILE A 490 10.36 28.78 16.37
CA ILE A 490 10.31 28.01 15.11
C ILE A 490 11.71 27.88 14.50
N GLU A 491 12.55 28.92 14.59
CA GLU A 491 13.95 28.85 14.14
C GLU A 491 14.75 27.79 14.88
N ARG A 492 14.62 27.70 16.21
CA ARG A 492 15.24 26.65 17.01
C ARG A 492 14.69 25.25 16.66
N MET A 493 13.39 25.14 16.39
CA MET A 493 12.78 23.88 15.94
C MET A 493 13.37 23.43 14.61
N VAL A 494 13.35 24.28 13.59
CA VAL A 494 13.88 23.98 12.25
C VAL A 494 15.36 23.62 12.34
N TYR A 495 16.16 24.41 13.07
CA TYR A 495 17.58 24.11 13.28
C TYR A 495 17.80 22.74 13.92
N GLY A 496 17.08 22.43 15.01
CA GLY A 496 17.19 21.13 15.69
C GLY A 496 16.81 19.95 14.78
N VAL A 497 15.75 20.12 13.98
CA VAL A 497 15.33 19.10 13.00
C VAL A 497 16.36 18.94 11.87
N VAL A 498 16.99 20.02 11.40
CA VAL A 498 18.08 19.93 10.41
C VAL A 498 19.28 19.19 10.99
N CYS A 499 19.71 19.48 12.22
CA CYS A 499 20.78 18.72 12.88
C CYS A 499 20.46 17.21 12.97
N PHE A 500 19.24 16.90 13.38
CA PHE A 500 18.75 15.52 13.45
C PHE A 500 18.73 14.87 12.05
N SER A 501 18.26 15.59 11.04
CA SER A 501 18.27 15.15 9.65
C SER A 501 19.68 14.86 9.14
N THR A 502 20.65 15.74 9.42
CA THR A 502 22.05 15.54 9.03
C THR A 502 22.61 14.25 9.60
N LEU A 503 22.41 14.00 10.90
CA LEU A 503 22.91 12.79 11.56
C LEU A 503 22.36 11.52 10.89
N PHE A 504 21.05 11.41 10.74
CA PHE A 504 20.41 10.21 10.20
C PHE A 504 20.64 10.04 8.69
N SER A 505 20.64 11.13 7.91
CA SER A 505 20.95 11.03 6.48
C SER A 505 22.41 10.64 6.24
N PHE A 506 23.35 11.18 7.02
CA PHE A 506 24.77 10.84 6.92
C PHE A 506 25.02 9.38 7.30
N VAL A 507 24.61 8.97 8.50
CA VAL A 507 24.78 7.58 8.97
C VAL A 507 24.07 6.60 8.04
N GLY A 508 22.84 6.93 7.63
CA GLY A 508 22.09 6.14 6.66
C GLY A 508 22.85 5.97 5.34
N THR A 509 23.46 7.03 4.81
CA THR A 509 24.20 6.97 3.53
C THR A 509 25.44 6.08 3.65
N ILE A 510 26.17 6.16 4.75
CA ILE A 510 27.33 5.28 5.01
C ILE A 510 26.89 3.83 5.15
N LEU A 511 25.85 3.55 5.93
CA LEU A 511 25.30 2.18 6.06
C LEU A 511 24.85 1.62 4.70
N GLY A 512 24.35 2.49 3.81
CA GLY A 512 23.96 2.11 2.45
C GLY A 512 25.14 1.67 1.61
N GLY A 513 26.27 2.39 1.71
CA GLY A 513 27.50 1.99 1.04
C GLY A 513 28.04 0.65 1.54
N ILE A 514 27.99 0.38 2.85
CA ILE A 514 28.40 -0.91 3.40
C ILE A 514 27.50 -2.04 2.87
N TRP A 515 26.19 -1.80 2.80
CA TRP A 515 25.26 -2.79 2.24
C TRP A 515 25.49 -3.03 0.74
N ALA A 516 25.77 -1.97 -0.02
CA ALA A 516 26.12 -2.08 -1.45
C ALA A 516 27.40 -2.90 -1.65
N ASP A 517 28.40 -2.72 -0.78
CA ASP A 517 29.65 -3.50 -0.81
C ASP A 517 29.39 -4.99 -0.61
N GLN A 518 28.57 -5.34 0.40
CA GLN A 518 28.20 -6.72 0.67
C GLN A 518 27.33 -7.36 -0.43
N SER A 519 26.51 -6.57 -1.11
CA SER A 519 25.56 -7.09 -2.10
C SER A 519 26.13 -7.16 -3.51
N TRP A 520 26.99 -6.20 -3.87
CA TRP A 520 27.47 -5.99 -5.25
C TRP A 520 28.99 -5.87 -5.35
N GLY A 521 29.73 -6.01 -4.25
CA GLY A 521 31.19 -5.95 -4.23
C GLY A 521 31.77 -4.54 -4.40
N ARG A 522 30.96 -3.48 -4.19
CA ARG A 522 31.44 -2.09 -4.21
C ARG A 522 30.71 -1.19 -3.20
N PHE A 523 31.46 -0.39 -2.45
CA PHE A 523 30.91 0.59 -1.52
C PHE A 523 30.13 1.74 -2.19
N TRP A 524 30.57 2.20 -3.36
CA TRP A 524 29.97 3.32 -4.09
C TRP A 524 30.17 3.15 -5.59
N GLY A 525 29.23 3.64 -6.40
CA GLY A 525 29.28 3.54 -7.84
C GLY A 525 28.52 4.63 -8.59
N TRP A 526 28.23 5.75 -7.91
CA TRP A 526 27.60 6.93 -8.51
C TRP A 526 26.24 6.65 -9.14
N ASP A 527 25.54 5.64 -8.64
CA ASP A 527 24.16 5.34 -9.05
C ASP A 527 23.26 6.54 -8.72
N PRO A 528 22.23 6.85 -9.52
CA PRO A 528 21.31 7.94 -9.23
C PRO A 528 20.77 7.96 -7.78
N LYS A 529 20.54 6.81 -7.14
CA LYS A 529 20.08 6.77 -5.74
C LYS A 529 21.17 7.12 -4.74
N GLU A 530 22.38 6.64 -4.98
CA GLU A 530 23.57 6.96 -4.17
C GLU A 530 23.82 8.48 -4.23
N ASN A 531 23.80 9.07 -5.43
CA ASN A 531 23.95 10.52 -5.62
C ASN A 531 22.81 11.31 -4.96
N GLY A 532 21.57 10.81 -5.08
CA GLY A 532 20.42 11.42 -4.41
C GLY A 532 20.56 11.45 -2.88
N ALA A 533 21.05 10.36 -2.28
CA ALA A 533 21.31 10.31 -0.84
C ALA A 533 22.41 11.30 -0.43
N LEU A 534 23.52 11.35 -1.19
CA LEU A 534 24.61 12.27 -0.95
C LEU A 534 24.17 13.75 -1.03
N LEU A 535 23.34 14.10 -2.01
CA LEU A 535 22.81 15.47 -2.15
C LEU A 535 22.03 15.93 -0.92
N ILE A 536 21.24 15.05 -0.30
CA ILE A 536 20.49 15.38 0.91
C ILE A 536 21.45 15.65 2.09
N VAL A 537 22.49 14.81 2.25
CA VAL A 537 23.50 15.00 3.28
C VAL A 537 24.21 16.35 3.10
N LEU A 538 24.72 16.60 1.88
CA LEU A 538 25.43 17.83 1.56
C LEU A 538 24.56 19.06 1.75
N TRP A 539 23.28 19.00 1.37
CA TRP A 539 22.36 20.12 1.57
C TRP A 539 22.13 20.43 3.05
N ASN A 540 21.88 19.40 3.86
CA ASN A 540 21.70 19.58 5.31
C ASN A 540 22.99 20.12 5.98
N VAL A 541 24.16 19.61 5.61
CA VAL A 541 25.46 20.13 6.08
C VAL A 541 25.66 21.59 5.64
N PHE A 542 25.31 21.91 4.40
CA PHE A 542 25.41 23.28 3.87
C PHE A 542 24.54 24.26 4.69
N ILE A 543 23.31 23.89 5.05
CA ILE A 543 22.45 24.71 5.92
C ILE A 543 23.14 24.99 7.26
N LEU A 544 23.70 23.96 7.89
CA LEU A 544 24.38 24.09 9.18
C LEU A 544 25.65 24.95 9.08
N HIS A 545 26.43 24.75 8.03
CA HIS A 545 27.65 25.52 7.77
C HIS A 545 27.34 27.00 7.48
N ALA A 546 26.34 27.26 6.61
CA ALA A 546 25.88 28.62 6.32
C ALA A 546 25.33 29.33 7.56
N ARG A 547 24.71 28.58 8.49
CA ARG A 547 24.24 29.14 9.77
C ARG A 547 25.39 29.51 10.68
N TRP A 548 26.40 28.65 10.77
CA TRP A 548 27.63 28.92 11.52
C TRP A 548 28.29 30.21 11.00
N GLY A 549 28.41 30.35 9.67
CA GLY A 549 28.93 31.54 9.01
C GLY A 549 28.03 32.79 9.10
N GLY A 550 26.86 32.71 9.76
CA GLY A 550 25.94 33.84 9.93
C GLY A 550 24.99 34.09 8.76
N TYR A 551 25.13 33.39 7.64
CA TYR A 551 24.32 33.57 6.43
C TYR A 551 22.91 32.95 6.55
N ALA A 552 22.76 31.85 7.29
CA ALA A 552 21.48 31.13 7.45
C ALA A 552 20.87 31.31 8.86
N ARG A 553 20.41 32.54 9.15
CA ARG A 553 19.61 32.89 10.34
C ARG A 553 18.24 33.43 9.94
N GLY A 554 17.27 33.34 10.85
CA GLY A 554 15.90 33.80 10.60
C GLY A 554 15.33 33.24 9.29
N GLU A 555 14.88 34.13 8.41
CA GLU A 555 14.26 33.80 7.13
C GLU A 555 15.18 33.02 6.17
N ASN A 556 16.49 33.28 6.19
CA ASN A 556 17.42 32.57 5.30
C ASN A 556 17.50 31.09 5.67
N LEU A 557 17.48 30.76 6.97
CA LEU A 557 17.37 29.36 7.41
C LEU A 557 16.09 28.71 6.88
N MET A 558 14.97 29.44 6.95
CA MET A 558 13.67 28.93 6.49
C MET A 558 13.67 28.65 4.99
N ARG A 559 14.15 29.59 4.18
CA ARG A 559 14.24 29.41 2.72
C ARG A 559 15.11 28.21 2.36
N LEU A 560 16.27 28.07 2.99
CA LEU A 560 17.17 26.93 2.74
C LEU A 560 16.56 25.59 3.17
N ALA A 561 15.83 25.56 4.29
CA ALA A 561 15.11 24.37 4.75
C ALA A 561 13.98 23.99 3.77
N VAL A 562 13.25 24.96 3.20
CA VAL A 562 12.24 24.69 2.15
C VAL A 562 12.91 24.15 0.87
N ILE A 563 14.10 24.62 0.49
CA ILE A 563 14.86 24.02 -0.63
C ILE A 563 15.26 22.57 -0.30
N GLY A 564 15.54 22.26 0.98
CA GLY A 564 15.78 20.89 1.43
C GLY A 564 14.66 19.92 1.03
N ASN A 565 13.39 20.34 1.09
CA ASN A 565 12.26 19.55 0.61
C ASN A 565 12.36 19.22 -0.89
N ILE A 566 12.79 20.18 -1.71
CA ILE A 566 12.98 19.99 -3.16
C ILE A 566 14.07 18.95 -3.40
N VAL A 567 15.22 19.10 -2.74
CA VAL A 567 16.34 18.16 -2.84
C VAL A 567 15.90 16.75 -2.45
N THR A 568 15.24 16.59 -1.30
CA THR A 568 14.77 15.28 -0.84
C THR A 568 13.71 14.68 -1.76
N ALA A 569 12.78 15.47 -2.29
CA ALA A 569 11.75 14.98 -3.21
C ALA A 569 12.33 14.50 -4.54
N LEU A 570 13.33 15.21 -5.09
CA LEU A 570 14.05 14.78 -6.29
C LEU A 570 14.83 13.48 -6.06
N SER A 571 15.55 13.40 -4.93
CA SER A 571 16.31 12.20 -4.58
C SER A 571 15.43 10.97 -4.34
N TRP A 572 14.25 11.16 -3.73
CA TRP A 572 13.38 10.04 -3.38
C TRP A 572 12.41 9.65 -4.51
N PHE A 573 11.70 10.61 -5.11
CA PHE A 573 10.74 10.35 -6.18
C PHE A 573 11.38 10.46 -7.57
N GLY A 574 12.13 11.52 -7.82
CA GLY A 574 12.71 11.81 -9.13
C GLY A 574 13.67 10.72 -9.62
N VAL A 575 14.52 10.21 -8.73
CA VAL A 575 15.46 9.13 -9.10
C VAL A 575 14.74 7.84 -9.53
N ASN A 576 13.61 7.49 -8.90
CA ASN A 576 12.84 6.32 -9.29
C ASN A 576 12.18 6.48 -10.68
N MET A 577 12.01 7.72 -11.16
CA MET A 577 11.49 8.02 -12.49
C MET A 577 12.56 7.95 -13.59
N LEU A 578 13.86 7.92 -13.23
CA LEU A 578 14.92 7.79 -14.23
C LEU A 578 15.00 6.37 -14.80
N GLY A 579 14.47 5.36 -14.10
CA GLY A 579 14.45 3.96 -14.55
C GLY A 579 15.85 3.33 -14.73
N ILE A 580 16.92 4.03 -14.36
CA ILE A 580 18.31 3.64 -14.57
C ILE A 580 18.93 3.32 -13.21
N GLY A 581 19.76 2.27 -13.18
CA GLY A 581 20.54 1.90 -11.99
C GLY A 581 20.11 0.59 -11.35
N LEU A 582 20.99 0.02 -10.51
CA LEU A 582 20.77 -1.29 -9.84
C LEU A 582 19.60 -1.26 -8.84
N HIS A 583 19.10 -0.06 -8.54
CA HIS A 583 18.03 0.20 -7.59
C HIS A 583 16.67 0.56 -8.23
N ALA A 584 16.49 0.45 -9.55
CA ALA A 584 15.24 0.81 -10.23
C ALA A 584 14.11 -0.19 -9.89
N TYR A 585 13.43 0.03 -8.75
CA TYR A 585 12.48 -0.91 -8.17
C TYR A 585 11.00 -0.52 -8.33
N GLY A 586 10.71 0.69 -8.82
CA GLY A 586 9.35 1.17 -9.05
C GLY A 586 9.32 2.39 -9.96
N PHE A 587 9.15 2.17 -11.26
CA PHE A 587 9.03 3.25 -12.25
C PHE A 587 7.67 3.95 -12.10
N MET A 588 7.66 5.29 -12.03
CA MET A 588 6.45 6.06 -11.69
C MET A 588 6.21 7.26 -12.63
N ASP A 589 5.91 7.00 -13.90
CA ASP A 589 5.59 8.06 -14.89
C ASP A 589 4.49 9.02 -14.43
N LYS A 590 3.44 8.48 -13.78
CA LYS A 590 2.29 9.27 -13.31
C LYS A 590 2.62 10.23 -12.16
N ALA A 591 3.74 10.03 -11.46
CA ALA A 591 4.12 10.89 -10.33
C ALA A 591 4.93 12.13 -10.77
N PHE A 592 5.40 12.19 -12.02
CA PHE A 592 6.26 13.28 -12.49
C PHE A 592 5.57 14.65 -12.42
N VAL A 593 4.31 14.75 -12.88
CA VAL A 593 3.51 15.97 -12.81
C VAL A 593 3.33 16.43 -11.37
N TRP A 594 3.05 15.50 -10.45
CA TRP A 594 2.90 15.80 -9.03
C TRP A 594 4.21 16.28 -8.39
N LEU A 595 5.34 15.71 -8.79
CA LEU A 595 6.66 16.18 -8.37
C LEU A 595 6.93 17.60 -8.86
N LEU A 596 6.60 17.93 -10.11
CA LEU A 596 6.74 19.29 -10.63
C LEU A 596 5.83 20.29 -9.92
N ILE A 597 4.56 19.94 -9.68
CA ILE A 597 3.63 20.77 -8.89
C ILE A 597 4.18 21.00 -7.48
N PHE A 598 4.72 19.95 -6.85
CA PHE A 598 5.35 20.06 -5.55
C PHE A 598 6.53 21.04 -5.58
N ILE A 599 7.46 20.89 -6.52
CA ILE A 599 8.63 21.78 -6.66
C ILE A 599 8.17 23.23 -6.89
N ALA A 600 7.22 23.45 -7.81
CA ALA A 600 6.66 24.78 -8.07
C ALA A 600 6.04 25.39 -6.82
N SER A 601 5.33 24.60 -6.01
CA SER A 601 4.76 25.06 -4.73
C SER A 601 5.84 25.49 -3.73
N GLN A 602 6.96 24.74 -3.63
CA GLN A 602 8.05 25.09 -2.72
C GLN A 602 8.77 26.36 -3.19
N LEU A 603 9.01 26.50 -4.49
CA LEU A 603 9.57 27.71 -5.09
C LEU A 603 8.67 28.93 -4.86
N LEU A 604 7.36 28.77 -5.02
CA LEU A 604 6.40 29.84 -4.71
C LEU A 604 6.49 30.27 -3.24
N ILE A 605 6.55 29.32 -2.30
CA ILE A 605 6.70 29.62 -0.86
C ILE A 605 8.00 30.39 -0.57
N ILE A 606 9.11 30.00 -1.22
CA ILE A 606 10.38 30.70 -1.09
C ILE A 606 10.27 32.14 -1.61
N SER A 607 9.70 32.32 -2.80
CA SER A 607 9.48 33.63 -3.43
C SER A 607 8.60 34.54 -2.58
N LEU A 608 7.48 34.01 -2.08
CA LEU A 608 6.59 34.70 -1.14
C LEU A 608 7.34 35.13 0.14
N GLY A 609 8.30 34.33 0.59
CA GLY A 609 9.16 34.64 1.72
C GLY A 609 10.00 35.91 1.54
N PHE A 610 10.20 36.43 0.32
CA PHE A 610 10.92 37.68 0.07
C PHE A 610 10.03 38.94 0.12
N LEU A 611 8.70 38.80 0.17
CA LEU A 611 7.76 39.93 0.06
C LEU A 611 7.71 40.85 1.30
N ARG A 612 8.15 40.40 2.49
CA ARG A 612 8.20 41.24 3.70
C ARG A 612 9.65 41.59 4.08
N PRO A 613 9.94 42.86 4.46
CA PRO A 613 11.27 43.30 4.91
C PRO A 613 11.79 42.43 6.05
N ARG A 614 13.08 42.12 6.07
CA ARG A 614 13.68 41.27 7.12
C ARG A 614 13.36 41.80 8.52
N LEU A 615 12.98 40.90 9.44
CA LEU A 615 12.95 41.29 10.86
C LEU A 615 14.37 41.65 11.30
N PRO A 616 14.58 42.74 12.06
CA PRO A 616 15.88 43.04 12.63
C PRO A 616 16.34 41.83 13.46
N ALA A 617 17.57 41.41 13.25
CA ALA A 617 18.11 40.25 13.94
C ALA A 617 18.05 40.51 15.45
N THR A 618 17.60 39.53 16.24
CA THR A 618 17.52 39.62 17.71
C THR A 618 18.86 39.85 18.42
N GLY A 619 19.95 40.09 17.68
CA GLY A 619 21.28 40.45 18.18
C GLY A 619 21.79 41.83 17.74
N GLU A 620 21.01 42.65 17.02
CA GLU A 620 21.42 44.01 16.62
C GLU A 620 20.95 45.11 17.58
N LEU A 621 20.22 44.77 18.65
CA LEU A 621 19.76 45.71 19.69
C LEU A 621 20.86 46.15 20.68
N GLY A 622 22.15 46.01 20.33
CA GLY A 622 23.26 46.15 21.28
C GLY A 622 24.50 46.90 20.78
N ARG A 623 24.43 47.65 19.68
CA ARG A 623 25.51 48.59 19.32
C ARG A 623 24.96 50.01 19.31
N PRO A 624 25.34 50.89 20.25
CA PRO A 624 25.08 52.31 20.09
C PRO A 624 25.90 52.82 18.89
N LEU A 625 25.34 53.84 18.24
CA LEU A 625 25.90 54.57 17.09
C LEU A 625 27.34 55.02 17.31
#